data_AF-A0A2L2YGX5-F1
#
_entry.id   AF-A0A2L2YGX5-F1
#
_cell.length_a   1.000
_cell.length_b   1.000
_cell.length_c   1.000
_cell.angle_alpha   90.00
_cell.angle_beta   90.00
_cell.angle_gamma   90.00
#
_symmetry.space_group_name_H-M   'P 1'
#
loop_
_entity.id
_entity.type
_entity.pdbx_description
1 polymer ?
#
loop_
_entity_poly.entity_id
_entity_poly.type
_entity_poly.pdbx_seq_one_letter_code
_entity_poly.pdbx_strand_id
1 'polypeptide(L)'
;LEMYRFGIKVVTVEPWMYKTPITNERAINQYIAKSWDEAPQDVKQYFPSNYSHRFIQNVMKFLTYSISDKPQEVVDCLEESVMALTPKYAYNPGTVYSRFSFWFMNRIAKPLADLALHDEFILKIDPPVAQK
;
A
#
# COMPACT_ATOMS: atom_id res chain seq x y z
N LEU A 1 16.68 -15.08 12.24
CA LEU A 1 17.51 -16.28 11.96
C LEU A 1 17.23 -17.46 12.91
N GLU A 2 16.29 -17.36 13.85
CA GLU A 2 16.08 -18.37 14.88
C GLU A 2 15.75 -19.77 14.33
N MET A 3 15.02 -19.85 13.21
CA MET A 3 14.63 -21.10 12.57
C MET A 3 15.77 -21.83 11.85
N TYR A 4 16.88 -21.13 11.58
CA TYR A 4 18.03 -21.69 10.87
C TYR A 4 18.65 -22.87 11.62
N ARG A 5 18.69 -22.82 12.97
CA ARG A 5 19.23 -23.90 13.81
C ARG A 5 18.44 -25.21 13.73
N PHE A 6 17.18 -25.13 13.26
CA PHE A 6 16.31 -26.29 13.06
C PHE A 6 16.33 -26.78 11.61
N GLY A 7 17.17 -26.21 10.74
CA GLY A 7 17.19 -26.53 9.31
C GLY A 7 15.96 -26.03 8.55
N ILE A 8 15.11 -25.20 9.17
CA ILE A 8 13.89 -24.67 8.59
C ILE A 8 14.22 -23.37 7.85
N LYS A 9 13.89 -23.33 6.56
CA LYS A 9 13.96 -22.11 5.74
C LYS A 9 12.64 -21.36 5.88
N VAL A 10 12.74 -20.07 6.23
CA VAL A 10 11.59 -19.16 6.32
C VAL A 10 11.76 -18.09 5.27
N VAL A 11 10.69 -17.85 4.50
CA VAL A 11 10.63 -16.85 3.44
C VAL A 11 9.44 -15.93 3.71
N THR A 12 9.60 -14.64 3.44
CA THR A 12 8.51 -13.67 3.49
C THR A 12 8.07 -13.34 2.07
N VAL A 13 6.77 -13.34 1.80
CA VAL A 13 6.21 -12.88 0.53
C VAL A 13 5.41 -11.61 0.81
N GLU A 14 5.88 -10.48 0.27
CA GLU A 14 5.32 -9.15 0.48
C GLU A 14 4.73 -8.62 -0.84
N PRO A 15 3.48 -9.00 -1.19
CA PRO A 15 2.84 -8.50 -2.39
C PRO A 15 2.57 -6.99 -2.29
N TRP A 16 2.62 -6.31 -3.44
CA TRP A 16 2.21 -4.91 -3.52
C TRP A 16 0.67 -4.78 -3.43
N MET A 17 -0.03 -4.56 -4.55
CA MET A 17 -1.48 -4.48 -4.58
C MET A 17 -2.03 -5.27 -5.76
N TYR A 18 -2.96 -6.17 -5.49
CA TYR A 18 -3.57 -7.05 -6.48
C TYR A 18 -5.08 -7.09 -6.31
N LYS A 19 -5.77 -7.26 -7.43
CA LYS A 19 -7.23 -7.32 -7.47
C LYS A 19 -7.74 -8.55 -6.73
N THR A 20 -8.17 -8.33 -5.51
CA THR A 20 -8.71 -9.34 -4.60
C THR A 20 -9.95 -8.78 -3.88
N PRO A 21 -10.74 -9.60 -3.17
CA PRO A 21 -11.85 -9.10 -2.37
C PRO A 21 -11.43 -8.06 -1.32
N ILE A 22 -10.17 -8.09 -0.85
CA ILE A 22 -9.62 -7.11 0.09
C ILE A 22 -9.52 -5.73 -0.55
N THR A 23 -9.14 -5.65 -1.83
CA THR A 23 -9.01 -4.39 -2.59
C THR A 23 -10.32 -3.95 -3.23
N ASN A 24 -11.47 -4.42 -2.74
CA ASN A 24 -12.77 -4.01 -3.27
C ASN A 24 -13.06 -2.56 -2.87
N GLU A 25 -13.14 -1.67 -3.86
CA GLU A 25 -13.35 -0.24 -3.66
C GLU A 25 -14.59 0.09 -2.81
N ARG A 26 -15.71 -0.62 -3.04
CA ARG A 26 -16.94 -0.38 -2.28
C ARG A 26 -16.79 -0.80 -0.82
N ALA A 27 -16.20 -1.97 -0.58
CA ALA A 27 -15.96 -2.48 0.77
C ALA A 27 -15.01 -1.55 1.55
N ILE A 28 -13.93 -1.10 0.91
CA ILE A 28 -12.97 -0.15 1.50
C ILE A 28 -13.64 1.19 1.81
N ASN A 29 -14.40 1.75 0.86
CA ASN A 29 -15.08 3.03 1.07
C ASN A 29 -16.07 2.95 2.25
N GLN A 30 -16.90 1.91 2.29
CA GLN A 30 -17.84 1.68 3.39
C GLN A 30 -17.12 1.50 4.73
N TYR A 31 -16.02 0.74 4.74
CA TYR A 31 -15.23 0.53 5.95
C TYR A 31 -14.63 1.83 6.48
N ILE A 32 -14.05 2.65 5.61
CA ILE A 32 -13.47 3.95 5.97
C ILE A 32 -14.54 4.91 6.48
N ALA A 33 -15.67 5.03 5.76
CA ALA A 33 -16.77 5.90 6.16
C ALA A 33 -17.34 5.50 7.53
N LYS A 34 -17.59 4.19 7.73
CA LYS A 34 -18.05 3.65 9.00
C LYS A 34 -17.06 3.92 10.13
N SER A 35 -15.76 3.66 9.90
CA SER A 35 -14.71 3.90 10.90
C SER A 35 -14.62 5.37 11.29
N TRP A 36 -14.83 6.28 10.34
CA TRP A 36 -14.91 7.70 10.62
C TRP A 36 -16.15 8.06 11.42
N ASP A 37 -17.32 7.52 11.07
CA ASP A 37 -18.57 7.81 11.78
C ASP A 37 -18.53 7.30 13.23
N GLU A 38 -17.92 6.13 13.47
CA GLU A 38 -17.73 5.54 14.80
C GLU A 38 -16.61 6.21 15.63
N ALA A 39 -15.77 7.05 15.03
CA ALA A 39 -14.68 7.68 15.75
C ALA A 39 -15.18 8.66 16.83
N PRO A 40 -14.52 8.70 18.01
CA PRO A 40 -14.84 9.64 19.08
C PRO A 40 -14.77 11.11 18.64
N GLN A 41 -15.61 11.96 19.23
CA GLN A 41 -15.72 13.38 18.85
C GLN A 41 -14.42 14.17 19.15
N ASP A 42 -13.74 13.82 20.23
CA ASP A 42 -12.44 14.36 20.60
C ASP A 42 -11.35 14.00 19.58
N VAL A 43 -11.46 12.89 18.85
CA VAL A 43 -10.56 12.58 17.73
C VAL A 43 -10.93 13.42 16.51
N LYS A 44 -12.23 13.49 16.17
CA LYS A 44 -12.73 14.21 14.99
C LYS A 44 -12.37 15.71 15.02
N GLN A 45 -12.31 16.33 16.20
CA GLN A 45 -11.99 17.76 16.34
C GLN A 45 -10.56 18.14 15.89
N TYR A 46 -9.63 17.18 15.86
CA TYR A 46 -8.24 17.42 15.43
C TYR A 46 -8.10 17.46 13.91
N PHE A 47 -9.10 16.98 13.18
CA PHE A 47 -9.08 16.88 11.72
C PHE A 47 -10.03 17.90 11.09
N PRO A 48 -9.71 18.42 9.90
CA PRO A 48 -10.61 19.32 9.19
C PRO A 48 -11.92 18.60 8.80
N SER A 49 -13.02 19.35 8.67
CA SER A 49 -14.35 18.81 8.40
C SER A 49 -14.45 18.01 7.08
N ASN A 50 -13.56 18.27 6.12
CA ASN A 50 -13.48 17.55 4.84
C ASN A 50 -12.47 16.39 4.84
N TYR A 51 -11.86 16.05 5.98
CA TYR A 51 -10.81 15.04 6.09
C TYR A 51 -11.26 13.67 5.55
N SER A 52 -12.39 13.16 6.02
CA SER A 52 -12.88 11.83 5.65
C SER A 52 -13.13 11.72 4.14
N HIS A 53 -13.75 12.73 3.54
CA HIS A 53 -14.00 12.77 2.10
C HIS A 53 -12.70 12.80 1.30
N ARG A 54 -11.75 13.65 1.69
CA ARG A 54 -10.43 13.75 1.04
C ARG A 54 -9.64 12.45 1.19
N PHE A 55 -9.69 11.83 2.36
CA PHE A 55 -9.03 10.56 2.62
C PHE A 55 -9.59 9.44 1.74
N ILE A 56 -10.92 9.31 1.64
CA ILE A 56 -11.57 8.34 0.75
C ILE A 56 -11.15 8.58 -0.71
N GLN A 57 -11.19 9.82 -1.19
CA GLN A 57 -10.76 10.14 -2.56
C GLN A 57 -9.31 9.74 -2.83
N ASN A 58 -8.40 10.04 -1.90
CA ASN A 58 -6.98 9.71 -2.04
C ASN A 58 -6.75 8.20 -2.02
N VAL A 59 -7.43 7.46 -1.14
CA VAL A 59 -7.38 6.00 -1.12
C VAL A 59 -7.88 5.42 -2.44
N MET A 60 -9.01 5.90 -2.97
CA MET A 60 -9.54 5.41 -4.24
C MET A 60 -8.57 5.69 -5.40
N LYS A 61 -8.02 6.91 -5.49
CA LYS A 61 -6.96 7.24 -6.47
C LYS A 61 -5.80 6.26 -6.35
N PHE A 62 -5.27 6.05 -5.13
CA PHE A 62 -4.14 5.15 -4.89
C PHE A 62 -4.43 3.70 -5.33
N LEU A 63 -5.62 3.18 -5.02
CA LEU A 63 -6.05 1.84 -5.43
C LEU A 63 -6.11 1.72 -6.95
N THR A 64 -6.70 2.70 -7.65
CA THR A 64 -6.79 2.69 -9.13
C THR A 64 -5.40 2.63 -9.78
N TYR A 65 -4.40 3.35 -9.26
CA TYR A 65 -3.06 3.38 -9.85
C TYR A 65 -2.19 2.18 -9.46
N SER A 66 -2.44 1.58 -8.28
CA SER A 66 -1.52 0.60 -7.69
C SER A 66 -1.96 -0.85 -7.88
N ILE A 67 -3.25 -1.12 -8.09
CA ILE A 67 -3.77 -2.48 -8.20
C ILE A 67 -3.39 -3.11 -9.55
N SER A 68 -2.75 -4.27 -9.48
CA SER A 68 -2.56 -5.16 -10.64
C SER A 68 -3.74 -6.13 -10.79
N ASP A 69 -4.23 -6.30 -12.02
CA ASP A 69 -5.26 -7.30 -12.37
C ASP A 69 -4.73 -8.75 -12.42
N LYS A 70 -3.45 -8.98 -12.10
CA LYS A 70 -2.77 -10.29 -12.23
C LYS A 70 -2.40 -10.91 -10.88
N PRO A 71 -3.36 -11.35 -10.04
CA PRO A 71 -3.06 -11.99 -8.76
C PRO A 71 -2.23 -13.28 -8.90
N GLN A 72 -2.16 -13.87 -10.10
CA GLN A 72 -1.34 -15.03 -10.40
C GLN A 72 0.16 -14.79 -10.12
N GLU A 73 0.65 -13.56 -10.27
CA GLU A 73 2.05 -13.23 -9.97
C GLU A 73 2.44 -13.54 -8.51
N VAL A 74 1.48 -13.47 -7.59
CA VAL A 74 1.69 -13.85 -6.18
C VAL A 74 1.82 -15.37 -6.06
N VAL A 75 1.02 -16.12 -6.81
CA VAL A 75 1.03 -17.59 -6.81
C VAL A 75 2.33 -18.11 -7.43
N ASP A 76 2.74 -17.57 -8.58
CA ASP A 76 4.00 -17.91 -9.24
C ASP A 76 5.20 -17.63 -8.32
N CYS A 77 5.15 -16.51 -7.60
CA CYS A 77 6.16 -16.14 -6.62
C CYS A 77 6.20 -17.11 -5.43
N LEU A 78 5.03 -17.57 -4.95
CA LEU A 78 4.96 -18.57 -3.89
C LEU A 78 5.54 -19.91 -4.37
N GLU A 79 5.21 -20.34 -5.58
CA GLU A 79 5.77 -21.54 -6.20
C GLU A 79 7.30 -21.46 -6.31
N GLU A 80 7.83 -20.35 -6.84
CA GLU A 80 9.28 -20.11 -6.91
C GLU A 80 9.93 -20.18 -5.52
N SER A 81 9.29 -19.59 -4.51
CA SER A 81 9.85 -19.54 -3.14
C SER A 81 9.97 -20.92 -2.49
N VAL A 82 9.05 -21.84 -2.82
CA VAL A 82 9.03 -23.21 -2.27
C VAL A 82 9.95 -24.12 -3.07
N MET A 83 10.00 -23.96 -4.38
CA MET A 83 10.78 -24.81 -5.28
C MET A 83 12.27 -24.44 -5.35
N ALA A 84 12.65 -23.23 -4.93
CA ALA A 84 14.04 -22.79 -4.96
C ALA A 84 14.96 -23.60 -4.02
N LEU A 85 16.09 -24.06 -4.55
CA LEU A 85 17.13 -24.72 -3.75
C LEU A 85 17.69 -23.79 -2.67
N THR A 86 17.91 -22.52 -3.02
CA THR A 86 18.37 -21.44 -2.14
C THR A 86 17.39 -20.27 -2.23
N PRO A 87 16.24 -20.34 -1.52
CA PRO A 87 15.24 -19.31 -1.60
C PRO A 87 15.75 -17.99 -1.01
N LYS A 88 15.25 -16.87 -1.54
CA LYS A 88 15.52 -15.55 -0.98
C LYS A 88 14.80 -15.40 0.36
N TYR A 89 15.33 -14.52 1.22
CA TYR A 89 14.69 -14.21 2.49
C TYR A 89 13.32 -13.53 2.31
N ALA A 90 13.21 -12.66 1.30
CA ALA A 90 11.98 -11.97 0.96
C ALA A 90 11.75 -11.97 -0.55
N TYR A 91 10.49 -12.16 -0.95
CA TYR A 91 10.03 -12.03 -2.32
C TYR A 91 8.92 -10.99 -2.39
N ASN A 92 9.00 -10.12 -3.39
CA ASN A 92 8.08 -8.99 -3.53
C ASN A 92 7.39 -9.10 -4.89
N PRO A 93 6.27 -9.85 -4.99
CA PRO A 93 5.50 -9.91 -6.22
C PRO A 93 4.86 -8.55 -6.48
N GLY A 94 5.09 -8.04 -7.68
CA GLY A 94 4.60 -6.76 -8.12
C GLY A 94 4.97 -6.48 -9.57
N THR A 95 4.26 -5.54 -10.18
CA THR A 95 4.62 -4.99 -11.48
C THR A 95 6.04 -4.44 -11.49
N VAL A 96 6.68 -4.37 -12.66
CA VAL A 96 8.03 -3.78 -12.82
C VAL A 96 8.09 -2.38 -12.18
N TYR A 97 7.03 -1.59 -12.36
CA TYR A 97 6.90 -0.27 -11.74
C TYR A 97 6.90 -0.35 -10.21
N SER A 98 6.03 -1.17 -9.61
CA SER A 98 5.97 -1.29 -8.14
C SER A 98 7.29 -1.78 -7.52
N ARG A 99 7.96 -2.74 -8.18
CA ARG A 99 9.26 -3.26 -7.75
C ARG A 99 10.35 -2.19 -7.85
N PHE A 100 10.34 -1.40 -8.93
CA PHE A 100 11.25 -0.28 -9.11
C PHE A 100 11.01 0.81 -8.06
N SER A 101 9.75 1.20 -7.84
CA SER A 101 9.38 2.18 -6.82
C SER A 101 9.78 1.73 -5.43
N PHE A 102 9.52 0.47 -5.05
CA PHE A 102 9.94 -0.08 -3.77
C PHE A 102 11.47 -0.10 -3.63
N TRP A 103 12.19 -0.56 -4.66
CA TRP A 103 13.64 -0.55 -4.68
C TRP A 103 14.21 0.87 -4.52
N PHE A 104 13.63 1.83 -5.25
CA PHE A 104 14.03 3.24 -5.22
C PHE A 104 13.78 3.87 -3.85
N MET A 105 12.58 3.68 -3.28
CA MET A 105 12.22 4.21 -1.97
C MET A 105 13.11 3.66 -0.86
N ASN A 106 13.49 2.38 -0.91
CA ASN A 106 14.42 1.79 0.06
C ASN A 106 15.87 2.30 -0.07
N ARG A 107 16.22 2.89 -1.22
CA ARG A 107 17.56 3.44 -1.47
C ARG A 107 17.67 4.91 -1.05
N ILE A 108 16.55 5.61 -0.93
CA ILE A 108 16.50 7.02 -0.49
C ILE A 108 16.71 7.09 1.03
N ALA A 109 17.41 8.12 1.50
CA ALA A 109 17.56 8.36 2.93
C ALA A 109 16.17 8.57 3.58
N LYS A 110 15.89 7.90 4.69
CA LYS A 110 14.59 7.97 5.39
C LYS A 110 14.04 9.39 5.58
N PRO A 111 14.84 10.41 5.94
CA PRO A 111 14.33 11.78 6.06
C PRO A 111 13.79 12.36 4.76
N LEU A 112 14.36 11.96 3.61
CA LEU A 112 13.89 12.38 2.29
C LEU A 112 12.61 11.64 1.88
N ALA A 113 12.50 10.36 2.24
CA ALA A 113 11.26 9.60 2.05
C ALA A 113 10.14 10.19 2.90
N ASP A 114 10.41 10.51 4.16
CA ASP A 114 9.44 11.16 5.06
C ASP A 114 9.05 12.55 4.55
N LEU A 115 10.01 13.34 4.03
CA LEU A 115 9.72 14.64 3.40
C LEU A 115 8.84 14.50 2.14
N ALA A 116 9.08 13.47 1.32
CA ALA A 116 8.27 13.21 0.13
C ALA A 116 6.84 12.75 0.48
N LEU A 117 6.65 12.14 1.65
CA LEU A 117 5.37 11.67 2.16
C LEU A 117 4.65 12.71 3.05
N HIS A 118 5.34 13.73 3.55
CA HIS A 118 4.75 14.76 4.39
C HIS A 118 3.73 15.60 3.60
N ASP A 119 2.61 15.91 4.25
CA ASP A 119 1.34 16.44 3.72
C ASP A 119 1.41 17.63 2.73
N GLU A 120 2.54 18.33 2.57
CA GLU A 120 2.60 19.47 1.65
C GLU A 120 2.69 19.10 0.17
N PHE A 121 3.20 17.93 -0.21
CA PHE A 121 3.33 17.58 -1.63
C PHE A 121 2.09 16.90 -2.20
N ILE A 122 1.40 16.04 -1.44
CA ILE A 122 0.19 15.34 -1.91
C ILE A 122 -1.07 16.22 -1.82
N LEU A 123 -1.14 17.18 -0.89
CA LEU A 123 -2.28 18.11 -0.79
C LEU A 123 -2.23 19.29 -1.77
N LYS A 124 -1.11 19.53 -2.46
CA LYS A 124 -0.95 20.61 -3.46
C LYS A 124 -1.09 20.14 -4.91
N ILE A 125 -1.31 18.85 -5.17
CA ILE A 125 -1.56 18.31 -6.52
C ILE A 125 -3.07 18.27 -6.82
N ASP A 126 -3.83 19.23 -6.33
CA ASP A 126 -5.11 19.60 -6.95
C ASP A 126 -4.87 20.93 -7.70
N PRO A 127 -4.93 20.97 -9.04
CA PRO A 127 -5.05 22.24 -9.74
C PRO A 127 -6.35 22.93 -9.28
N PRO A 128 -6.41 24.28 -9.28
CA PRO A 128 -7.61 24.98 -8.85
C PRO A 128 -8.78 24.50 -9.71
N VAL A 129 -9.78 23.89 -9.06
CA VAL A 129 -11.07 23.60 -9.69
C VAL A 129 -11.59 24.94 -10.19
N ALA A 130 -11.56 25.12 -11.51
CA ALA A 130 -12.16 26.27 -12.16
C ALA A 130 -13.64 26.27 -11.81
N GLN A 131 -14.04 27.21 -10.95
CA GLN A 131 -15.45 27.54 -10.74
C GLN A 131 -16.00 28.04 -12.07
N LYS A 132 -16.98 27.33 -12.62
CA LYS A 132 -17.86 27.83 -13.67
C LYS A 132 -19.27 27.32 -13.42
#